data_AF-A0A8D5FQF1-F1
#
_entry.id   AF-A0A8D5FQF1-F1
#
_cell.length_a   1.000
_cell.length_b   1.000
_cell.length_c   1.000
_cell.angle_alpha   90.00
_cell.angle_beta   90.00
_cell.angle_gamma   90.00
#
_symmetry.space_group_name_H-M   'P 1'
#
loop_
_entity.id
_entity.type
_entity.pdbx_description
1 polymer ?
#
loop_
_entity_poly.entity_id
_entity_poly.type
_entity_poly.pdbx_seq_one_letter_code
_entity_poly.pdbx_strand_id
1 'polypeptide(L)'
;MKLIKTVLRISGNMMLWLSAVSLVFCVVSLAQGRTIKHLVATDNAADCYECHKYVTPRVAQNWLESKHGVQLMKCFVCHGQPDGKGSVPFRVVPDPGAVCVKCHDPAMKRMAEKFGTKKSCYECHPFHQNSLHHDAYQKSASKTQ
;
A
#
# COMPACT_ATOMS: atom_id res chain seq x y z
N MET A 1 -52.32 16.35 -29.45
CA MET A 1 -52.49 15.69 -28.12
C MET A 1 -51.78 14.33 -27.99
N LYS A 2 -51.71 13.46 -29.02
CA LYS A 2 -50.96 12.18 -28.98
C LYS A 2 -49.43 12.35 -28.82
N LEU A 3 -48.82 13.29 -29.55
CA LEU A 3 -47.37 13.53 -29.48
C LEU A 3 -46.87 13.88 -28.07
N ILE A 4 -47.60 14.75 -27.36
CA ILE A 4 -47.23 15.22 -26.00
C ILE A 4 -47.26 14.07 -24.98
N LYS A 5 -48.24 13.16 -25.08
CA LYS A 5 -48.33 11.97 -24.23
C LYS A 5 -47.19 10.97 -24.50
N THR A 6 -46.78 10.83 -25.76
CA THR A 6 -45.65 9.95 -26.13
C THR A 6 -44.33 10.52 -25.62
N VAL A 7 -44.10 11.83 -25.76
CA VAL A 7 -42.89 12.49 -25.25
C VAL A 7 -42.80 12.39 -23.73
N LEU A 8 -43.91 12.67 -22.99
CA LEU A 8 -43.94 12.52 -21.53
C LEU A 8 -43.64 11.08 -21.06
N ARG A 9 -44.11 10.09 -21.82
CA ARG A 9 -43.90 8.66 -21.50
C ARG A 9 -42.45 8.22 -21.75
N ILE A 10 -41.80 8.75 -22.80
CA ILE A 10 -40.39 8.48 -23.10
C ILE A 10 -39.49 9.14 -22.04
N SER A 11 -39.78 10.40 -21.66
CA SER A 11 -39.02 11.11 -20.62
C SER A 11 -39.16 10.45 -19.24
N GLY A 12 -40.34 9.97 -18.88
CA GLY A 12 -40.56 9.25 -17.62
C GLY A 12 -39.80 7.91 -17.57
N ASN A 13 -39.85 7.13 -18.66
CA ASN A 13 -39.12 5.86 -18.72
C ASN A 13 -37.60 6.04 -18.73
N MET A 14 -37.09 7.09 -19.37
CA MET A 14 -35.65 7.40 -19.37
C MET A 14 -35.16 7.80 -17.97
N MET A 15 -35.96 8.58 -17.25
CA MET A 15 -35.61 9.01 -15.89
C MET A 15 -35.60 7.84 -14.90
N LEU A 16 -36.56 6.92 -15.01
CA LEU A 16 -36.58 5.67 -14.23
C LEU A 16 -35.37 4.77 -14.54
N TRP A 17 -34.98 4.67 -15.81
CA TRP A 17 -33.81 3.90 -16.23
C TRP A 17 -32.51 4.48 -15.67
N LEU A 18 -32.33 5.80 -15.74
CA LEU A 18 -31.14 6.48 -15.23
C LEU A 18 -31.01 6.34 -13.70
N SER A 19 -32.11 6.43 -12.96
CA SER A 19 -32.11 6.21 -11.51
C SER A 19 -31.77 4.76 -11.14
N ALA A 20 -32.29 3.78 -11.87
CA ALA A 20 -31.98 2.36 -11.66
C ALA A 20 -30.50 2.05 -11.93
N VAL A 21 -29.94 2.58 -13.02
CA VAL A 21 -28.50 2.41 -13.35
C VAL A 21 -27.61 3.05 -12.29
N SER A 22 -27.96 4.24 -11.78
CA SER A 22 -27.18 4.92 -10.74
C SER A 22 -27.17 4.13 -9.41
N LEU A 23 -28.31 3.55 -9.02
CA LEU A 23 -28.42 2.68 -7.85
C LEU A 23 -27.58 1.40 -8.00
N VAL A 24 -27.63 0.74 -9.16
CA VAL A 24 -26.81 -0.45 -9.44
C VAL A 24 -25.32 -0.11 -9.35
N PHE A 25 -24.90 1.03 -9.92
CA PHE A 25 -23.51 1.46 -9.87
C PHE A 25 -23.03 1.71 -8.43
N CYS A 26 -23.88 2.33 -7.60
CA CYS A 26 -23.58 2.60 -6.19
C CYS A 26 -23.40 1.31 -5.37
N VAL A 27 -24.26 0.32 -5.59
CA VAL A 27 -24.19 -0.99 -4.90
C VAL A 27 -22.93 -1.77 -5.33
N VAL A 28 -22.58 -1.75 -6.62
CA VAL A 28 -21.36 -2.40 -7.13
C VAL A 28 -20.09 -1.76 -6.54
N SER A 29 -20.02 -0.43 -6.49
CA SER A 29 -18.86 0.27 -5.89
C SER A 29 -18.69 -0.04 -4.39
N LEU A 30 -19.77 -0.17 -3.64
CA LEU A 30 -19.72 -0.51 -2.21
C LEU A 30 -19.28 -1.96 -1.95
N ALA A 31 -19.62 -2.89 -2.84
CA ALA A 31 -19.28 -4.32 -2.69
C ALA A 31 -17.79 -4.62 -2.96
N GLN A 32 -17.11 -3.85 -3.81
CA GLN A 32 -15.72 -4.11 -4.21
C GLN A 32 -14.67 -3.74 -3.14
N GLY A 33 -15.05 -2.96 -2.11
CA GLY A 33 -14.10 -2.43 -1.14
C GLY A 33 -13.59 -3.41 -0.07
N ARG A 34 -14.18 -4.61 0.09
CA ARG A 34 -13.93 -5.44 1.30
C ARG A 34 -13.00 -6.65 1.16
N THR A 35 -12.68 -7.17 -0.03
CA THR A 35 -11.81 -8.37 -0.11
C THR A 35 -11.17 -8.56 -1.47
N ILE A 36 -10.20 -7.72 -1.83
CA ILE A 36 -9.13 -8.16 -2.73
C ILE A 36 -8.10 -8.85 -1.83
N LYS A 37 -8.19 -10.18 -1.67
CA LYS A 37 -7.01 -10.94 -1.21
C LYS A 37 -5.91 -10.63 -2.23
N HIS A 38 -4.67 -10.35 -1.78
CA HIS A 38 -3.53 -10.17 -2.69
C HIS A 38 -3.61 -11.29 -3.74
N LEU A 39 -3.76 -10.89 -5.01
CA LEU A 39 -4.19 -11.79 -6.08
C LEU A 39 -3.29 -13.03 -6.09
N VAL A 40 -3.89 -14.18 -6.38
CA VAL A 40 -3.13 -15.41 -6.69
C VAL A 40 -2.05 -15.04 -7.71
N ALA A 41 -0.82 -15.45 -7.43
CA ALA A 41 0.36 -14.98 -8.14
C ALA A 41 0.15 -15.05 -9.67
N THR A 42 0.14 -13.88 -10.31
CA THR A 42 0.27 -13.76 -11.77
C THR A 42 1.74 -13.92 -12.16
N ASP A 43 2.05 -14.07 -13.43
CA ASP A 43 3.45 -14.14 -13.92
C ASP A 43 4.27 -12.87 -13.56
N ASN A 44 3.57 -11.77 -13.23
CA ASN A 44 4.14 -10.50 -12.77
C ASN A 44 3.96 -10.26 -11.25
N ALA A 45 3.63 -11.29 -10.46
CA ALA A 45 3.33 -11.15 -9.02
C ALA A 45 4.48 -10.56 -8.19
N ALA A 46 5.70 -10.61 -8.71
CA ALA A 46 6.86 -9.99 -8.07
C ALA A 46 6.90 -8.46 -8.19
N ASP A 47 6.14 -7.87 -9.12
CA ASP A 47 6.06 -6.42 -9.30
C ASP A 47 4.84 -5.83 -8.60
N CYS A 48 4.89 -5.84 -7.26
CA CYS A 48 3.83 -5.29 -6.41
C CYS A 48 3.54 -3.82 -6.72
N TYR A 49 4.53 -3.07 -7.23
CA TYR A 49 4.41 -1.64 -7.49
C TYR A 49 3.39 -1.32 -8.59
N GLU A 50 3.29 -2.16 -9.63
CA GLU A 50 2.42 -1.92 -10.79
C GLU A 50 0.96 -1.73 -10.43
N CYS A 51 0.47 -2.48 -9.43
CA CYS A 51 -0.87 -2.28 -8.90
C CYS A 51 -0.89 -1.23 -7.80
N HIS A 52 0.07 -1.26 -6.87
CA HIS A 52 0.05 -0.41 -5.67
C HIS A 52 0.22 1.08 -5.97
N LYS A 53 0.83 1.46 -7.11
CA LYS A 53 0.85 2.85 -7.58
C LYS A 53 -0.55 3.41 -7.88
N TYR A 54 -1.55 2.55 -8.12
CA TYR A 54 -2.93 2.96 -8.36
C TYR A 54 -3.84 2.70 -7.16
N VAL A 55 -3.71 1.55 -6.48
CA VAL A 55 -4.61 1.20 -5.37
C VAL A 55 -4.20 1.81 -4.02
N THR A 56 -2.92 2.09 -3.83
CA THR A 56 -2.37 2.74 -2.62
C THR A 56 -1.32 3.80 -3.01
N PRO A 57 -1.68 4.80 -3.83
CA PRO A 57 -0.73 5.69 -4.50
C PRO A 57 0.20 6.40 -3.52
N ARG A 58 -0.32 6.87 -2.38
CA ARG A 58 0.48 7.54 -1.36
C ARG A 58 1.54 6.64 -0.72
N VAL A 59 1.18 5.39 -0.40
CA VAL A 59 2.13 4.43 0.21
C VAL A 59 3.18 4.01 -0.80
N ALA A 60 2.76 3.73 -2.04
CA ALA A 60 3.67 3.37 -3.12
C ALA A 60 4.64 4.50 -3.44
N GLN A 61 4.16 5.75 -3.49
CA GLN A 61 5.02 6.92 -3.71
C GLN A 61 6.00 7.13 -2.57
N ASN A 62 5.53 7.10 -1.32
CA ASN A 62 6.42 7.29 -0.19
C ASN A 62 7.47 6.17 -0.09
N TRP A 63 7.13 4.92 -0.45
CA TRP A 63 8.11 3.85 -0.57
C TRP A 63 9.12 4.16 -1.67
N LEU A 64 8.66 4.52 -2.87
CA LEU A 64 9.53 4.82 -4.02
C LEU A 64 10.57 5.89 -3.67
N GLU A 65 10.14 6.92 -2.94
CA GLU A 65 10.98 8.05 -2.52
C GLU A 65 11.75 7.81 -1.23
N SER A 66 11.61 6.65 -0.59
CA SER A 66 12.36 6.30 0.63
C SER A 66 13.78 5.85 0.30
N LYS A 67 14.71 5.95 1.25
CA LYS A 67 15.85 5.00 1.31
C LYS A 67 15.24 3.59 1.30
N HIS A 68 15.80 2.53 0.73
CA HIS A 68 15.08 1.32 0.28
C HIS A 68 14.47 1.50 -1.11
N GLY A 69 13.49 2.38 -1.31
CA GLY A 69 12.91 2.64 -2.64
C GLY A 69 13.94 3.09 -3.67
N VAL A 70 14.72 4.13 -3.33
CA VAL A 70 15.78 4.68 -4.19
C VAL A 70 16.97 3.73 -4.36
N GLN A 71 17.14 2.75 -3.45
CA GLN A 71 18.11 1.66 -3.59
C GLN A 71 17.50 0.40 -4.26
N LEU A 72 16.33 0.53 -4.88
CA LEU A 72 15.65 -0.52 -5.64
C LEU A 72 15.26 -1.76 -4.81
N MET A 73 15.14 -1.62 -3.49
CA MET A 73 14.77 -2.70 -2.60
C MET A 73 13.29 -3.03 -2.74
N LYS A 74 12.98 -4.14 -3.43
CA LYS A 74 11.61 -4.53 -3.78
C LYS A 74 10.75 -4.82 -2.56
N CYS A 75 9.42 -4.63 -2.71
CA CYS A 75 8.44 -4.78 -1.64
C CYS A 75 8.53 -6.15 -0.94
N PHE A 76 8.72 -7.22 -1.71
CA PHE A 76 8.80 -8.60 -1.21
C PHE A 76 10.00 -8.86 -0.29
N VAL A 77 11.00 -7.98 -0.25
CA VAL A 77 12.15 -8.15 0.64
C VAL A 77 11.72 -8.03 2.11
N CYS A 78 10.79 -7.10 2.38
CA CYS A 78 10.19 -6.96 3.69
C CYS A 78 8.87 -7.74 3.80
N HIS A 79 8.04 -7.71 2.76
CA HIS A 79 6.70 -8.29 2.81
C HIS A 79 6.64 -9.78 2.50
N GLY A 80 7.71 -10.40 2.01
CA GLY A 80 7.73 -11.77 1.49
C GLY A 80 7.15 -11.89 0.08
N GLN A 81 7.29 -13.06 -0.53
CA GLN A 81 6.65 -13.35 -1.82
C GLN A 81 5.34 -14.13 -1.61
N PRO A 82 4.25 -13.79 -2.32
CA PRO A 82 2.96 -14.47 -2.16
C PRO A 82 3.00 -15.98 -2.42
N ASP A 83 3.94 -16.47 -3.22
CA ASP A 83 4.15 -17.90 -3.52
C ASP A 83 4.94 -18.64 -2.43
N GLY A 84 5.32 -17.96 -1.36
CA GLY A 84 6.07 -18.52 -0.23
C GLY A 84 7.57 -18.69 -0.48
N LYS A 85 8.09 -18.32 -1.66
CA LYS A 85 9.53 -18.49 -1.98
C LYS A 85 10.41 -17.34 -1.50
N GLY A 86 9.82 -16.32 -0.90
CA GLY A 86 10.53 -15.18 -0.34
C GLY A 86 11.40 -15.55 0.86
N SER A 87 12.40 -14.72 1.15
CA SER A 87 13.28 -14.91 2.32
C SER A 87 12.56 -14.69 3.66
N VAL A 88 11.35 -14.13 3.65
CA VAL A 88 10.47 -13.93 4.80
C VAL A 88 9.04 -14.35 4.46
N PRO A 89 8.23 -14.78 5.45
CA PRO A 89 6.83 -15.14 5.22
C PRO A 89 6.04 -13.97 4.63
N PHE A 90 5.15 -14.27 3.68
CA PHE A 90 4.31 -13.24 3.08
C PHE A 90 3.35 -12.61 4.09
N ARG A 91 3.48 -11.30 4.33
CA ARG A 91 2.61 -10.53 5.23
C ARG A 91 2.44 -9.09 4.75
N VAL A 92 1.19 -8.62 4.77
CA VAL A 92 0.86 -7.20 4.51
C VAL A 92 1.46 -6.29 5.58
N VAL A 93 1.55 -6.77 6.82
CA VAL A 93 2.26 -6.09 7.91
C VAL A 93 3.38 -7.02 8.38
N PRO A 94 4.62 -6.81 7.91
CA PRO A 94 5.75 -7.66 8.27
C PRO A 94 6.17 -7.39 9.72
N ASP A 95 6.78 -8.39 10.37
CA ASP A 95 7.40 -8.22 11.68
C ASP A 95 8.72 -7.44 11.53
N PRO A 96 8.82 -6.20 12.03
CA PRO A 96 10.02 -5.39 11.93
C PRO A 96 11.26 -6.06 12.55
N GLY A 97 11.07 -6.83 13.63
CA GLY A 97 12.16 -7.55 14.29
C GLY A 97 12.75 -8.64 13.39
N ALA A 98 11.92 -9.31 12.59
CA ALA A 98 12.34 -10.37 11.68
C ALA A 98 12.90 -9.85 10.36
N VAL A 99 12.41 -8.72 9.84
CA VAL A 99 12.81 -8.21 8.52
C VAL A 99 13.97 -7.24 8.59
N CYS A 100 13.98 -6.32 9.57
CA CYS A 100 15.01 -5.29 9.65
C CYS A 100 16.36 -5.87 10.08
N VAL A 101 16.37 -6.84 11.01
CA VAL A 101 17.60 -7.44 11.54
C VAL A 101 18.43 -8.12 10.45
N LYS A 102 17.79 -8.66 9.41
CA LYS A 102 18.49 -9.34 8.30
C LYS A 102 19.52 -8.45 7.60
N CYS A 103 19.30 -7.14 7.58
CA CYS A 103 20.21 -6.18 6.96
C CYS A 103 20.84 -5.21 7.99
N HIS A 104 20.19 -4.99 9.13
CA HIS A 104 20.60 -4.00 10.13
C HIS A 104 21.14 -4.61 11.44
N ASP A 105 21.41 -5.92 11.50
CA ASP A 105 21.85 -6.61 12.73
C ASP A 105 22.96 -5.88 13.50
N PRO A 106 24.09 -5.45 12.90
CA PRO A 106 25.14 -4.77 13.65
C PRO A 106 24.69 -3.43 14.24
N ALA A 107 23.88 -2.67 13.50
CA ALA A 107 23.37 -1.38 13.97
C ALA A 107 22.32 -1.56 15.07
N MET A 108 21.45 -2.57 14.94
CA MET A 108 20.43 -2.90 15.92
C MET A 108 21.04 -3.39 17.24
N LYS A 109 22.11 -4.20 17.19
CA LYS A 109 22.86 -4.62 18.39
C LYS A 109 23.44 -3.43 19.15
N ARG A 110 24.12 -2.52 18.45
CA ARG A 110 24.65 -1.28 19.07
C ARG A 110 23.54 -0.40 19.66
N MET A 111 22.40 -0.29 18.99
CA MET A 111 21.25 0.45 19.51
C MET A 111 20.68 -0.21 20.76
N ALA A 112 20.57 -1.54 20.78
CA ALA A 112 20.11 -2.30 21.94
C ALA A 112 21.06 -2.17 23.13
N GLU A 113 22.38 -2.20 22.90
CA GLU A 113 23.39 -1.98 23.94
C GLU A 113 23.30 -0.57 24.55
N LYS A 114 23.12 0.46 23.71
CA LYS A 114 23.14 1.86 24.17
C LYS A 114 21.80 2.32 24.76
N PHE A 115 20.68 1.81 24.25
CA PHE A 115 19.34 2.34 24.56
C PHE A 115 18.35 1.27 25.05
N GLY A 116 18.78 0.01 25.17
CA GLY A 116 17.91 -1.13 25.42
C GLY A 116 17.19 -1.63 24.18
N THR A 117 16.69 -2.86 24.23
CA THR A 117 15.99 -3.49 23.09
C THR A 117 14.58 -2.95 22.96
N LYS A 118 14.35 -2.06 21.98
CA LYS A 118 13.00 -1.71 21.52
C LYS A 118 12.62 -2.57 20.31
N LYS A 119 11.56 -3.37 20.44
CA LYS A 119 11.01 -4.15 19.30
C LYS A 119 10.29 -3.25 18.29
N SER A 120 9.77 -2.11 18.74
CA SER A 120 9.02 -1.13 17.96
C SER A 120 9.94 -0.15 17.23
N CYS A 121 10.77 -0.67 16.32
CA CYS A 121 11.70 0.13 15.50
C CYS A 121 11.01 1.32 14.80
N TYR A 122 9.73 1.13 14.43
CA TYR A 122 8.92 2.08 13.67
C TYR A 122 8.44 3.30 14.45
N GLU A 123 8.53 3.30 15.77
CA GLU A 123 8.24 4.49 16.59
C GLU A 123 9.18 5.65 16.21
N CYS A 124 10.44 5.32 15.93
CA CYS A 124 11.44 6.29 15.46
C CYS A 124 11.73 6.17 13.96
N HIS A 125 11.53 5.00 13.36
CA HIS A 125 11.77 4.71 11.95
C HIS A 125 10.50 4.33 11.19
N PRO A 126 9.58 5.28 10.96
CA PRO A 126 8.30 4.99 10.32
C PRO A 126 8.45 4.33 8.95
N PHE A 127 7.49 3.47 8.60
CA PHE A 127 7.49 2.73 7.33
C PHE A 127 7.09 3.61 6.16
N HIS A 128 7.59 3.26 4.96
CA HIS A 128 7.20 3.91 3.69
C HIS A 128 7.15 5.44 3.86
N GLN A 129 8.26 6.02 4.31
CA GLN A 129 8.38 7.46 4.50
C GLN A 129 9.19 8.02 3.35
N ASN A 130 8.60 9.01 2.66
CA ASN A 130 9.35 9.73 1.64
C ASN A 130 10.59 10.32 2.29
N SER A 131 11.75 10.12 1.66
CA SER A 131 12.98 10.71 2.14
C SER A 131 13.29 12.04 1.46
N LEU A 132 12.62 12.31 0.33
CA LEU A 132 12.86 13.49 -0.51
C LEU A 132 12.07 14.74 -0.08
N HIS A 133 10.92 14.58 0.58
CA HIS A 133 10.06 15.69 1.01
C HIS A 133 9.91 15.80 2.55
N HIS A 134 10.76 15.06 3.28
CA HIS A 134 10.90 15.09 4.74
C HIS A 134 12.37 15.20 5.14
N ASP A 135 12.62 15.43 6.44
CA ASP A 135 13.96 15.52 7.06
C ASP A 135 14.77 14.21 7.03
N ALA A 136 14.48 13.25 6.14
CA ALA A 136 15.16 11.96 6.12
C ALA A 136 16.65 12.03 5.71
N TYR A 137 17.06 13.14 5.09
CA TYR A 137 18.47 13.48 4.88
C TYR A 137 19.05 14.33 6.01
N GLN A 138 18.23 14.90 6.89
CA GLN A 138 18.75 15.39 8.15
C GLN A 138 19.31 14.20 8.93
N LYS A 139 20.45 14.44 9.59
CA LYS A 139 21.02 13.43 10.48
C LYS A 139 19.97 13.10 11.53
N SER A 140 19.53 11.84 11.55
CA SER A 140 18.69 11.34 12.65
C SER A 140 19.40 11.63 13.97
N ALA A 141 18.68 11.79 15.07
CA ALA A 141 19.29 12.05 16.39
C ALA A 141 20.39 11.03 16.75
N SER A 142 20.31 9.80 16.20
CA SER A 142 21.36 8.77 16.31
C SER A 142 22.68 9.08 15.60
N LYS A 143 22.73 10.09 14.74
CA LYS A 143 23.87 10.51 13.90
C LYS A 143 24.43 11.89 14.31
N THR A 144 23.79 12.55 15.27
CA THR A 144 24.17 13.89 15.79
C THR A 144 24.94 13.78 17.11
N GLN A 145 25.24 12.55 17.58
CA GLN A 145 26.03 12.25 18.77
C GLN A 145 27.37 11.64 18.41
#